data_AF-A0A2Z4UB88-F1
#
_entry.id   AF-A0A2Z4UB88-F1
#
_cell.length_a   1.000
_cell.length_b   1.000
_cell.length_c   1.000
_cell.angle_alpha   90.00
_cell.angle_beta   90.00
_cell.angle_gamma   90.00
#
_symmetry.space_group_name_H-M   'P 1'
#
loop_
_entity.id
_entity.type
_entity.pdbx_description
1 polymer ?
#
loop_
_entity_poly.entity_id
_entity_poly.type
_entity_poly.pdbx_seq_one_letter_code
_entity_poly.pdbx_strand_id
1 'polypeptide(L)' 'MDLDQIYAIECGGDDYLTQPFSYDVVTAKINAHLRRIYGEYALQERKTVELDHVVLNTETLKLEYLEHTIALTKKTFWNA' A
#
# COMPACT_ATOMS: atom_id res chain seq x y z
N MET A 1 7.26 2.88 -32.93
CA MET A 1 7.61 2.94 -31.49
C MET A 1 7.21 4.29 -30.91
N ASP A 2 7.86 5.39 -31.28
CA ASP A 2 7.48 6.72 -30.78
C ASP A 2 6.05 7.10 -31.21
N LEU A 3 5.66 6.76 -32.45
CA LEU A 3 4.30 6.99 -32.95
C LEU A 3 3.23 6.19 -32.18
N ASP A 4 3.54 4.94 -31.81
CA ASP A 4 2.61 4.06 -31.09
C ASP A 4 2.42 4.56 -29.65
N GLN A 5 3.49 5.05 -29.04
CA GLN A 5 3.44 5.69 -27.74
C GLN A 5 2.64 6.99 -27.78
N ILE A 6 2.88 7.86 -28.78
CA ILE A 6 2.12 9.10 -28.95
C ILE A 6 0.62 8.78 -29.12
N TYR A 7 0.29 7.84 -30.01
CA TYR A 7 -1.09 7.44 -30.25
C TYR A 7 -1.77 6.88 -29.00
N ALA A 8 -1.08 6.07 -28.21
CA ALA A 8 -1.62 5.52 -26.98
C ALA A 8 -1.99 6.62 -25.97
N ILE A 9 -1.15 7.64 -25.84
CA ILE A 9 -1.42 8.79 -24.96
C ILE A 9 -2.56 9.65 -25.51
N GLU A 10 -2.61 9.90 -26.82
CA GLU A 10 -3.70 10.67 -27.46
C GLU A 10 -5.07 9.97 -27.33
N CYS A 11 -5.09 8.63 -27.28
CA CYS A 11 -6.29 7.84 -27.01
C CYS A 11 -6.72 7.87 -25.54
N GLY A 12 -6.00 8.58 -24.66
CA GLY A 12 -6.29 8.68 -23.23
C GLY A 12 -5.57 7.64 -22.37
N GLY A 13 -4.53 6.98 -22.89
CA GLY A 13 -3.65 6.14 -22.08
C GLY A 13 -2.78 6.97 -21.13
N ASP A 14 -2.62 6.51 -19.90
CA ASP A 14 -1.80 7.20 -18.89
C ASP A 14 -0.29 6.88 -19.00
N ASP A 15 0.07 5.72 -19.53
CA ASP A 15 1.45 5.27 -19.71
C ASP A 15 1.51 4.24 -20.85
N TYR A 16 2.70 4.05 -21.42
CA TYR A 16 2.96 3.10 -22.51
C TYR A 16 4.24 2.32 -22.23
N LEU A 17 4.20 1.00 -22.40
CA LEU A 17 5.32 0.11 -22.13
C LEU A 17 5.66 -0.72 -23.36
N THR A 18 6.87 -0.52 -23.88
CA THR A 18 7.40 -1.28 -25.02
C THR A 18 7.99 -2.61 -24.57
N GLN A 19 7.75 -3.65 -25.36
CA GLN A 19 8.43 -4.94 -25.20
C GLN A 19 9.84 -4.90 -25.82
N PRO A 20 10.81 -5.69 -25.32
CA PRO A 20 10.72 -6.49 -24.10
C PRO A 20 10.85 -5.62 -22.84
N PHE A 21 10.08 -5.93 -21.79
CA PHE A 21 10.16 -5.23 -20.51
C PHE A 21 10.50 -6.16 -19.34
N SER A 22 11.05 -5.56 -18.27
CA SER A 22 11.23 -6.24 -16.98
C SER A 22 9.97 -6.14 -16.12
N TYR A 23 9.71 -7.18 -15.34
CA TYR A 23 8.65 -7.21 -14.35
C TYR A 23 8.78 -6.08 -13.31
N ASP A 24 10.01 -5.71 -12.95
CA ASP A 24 10.26 -4.63 -11.99
C ASP A 24 9.79 -3.27 -12.53
N VAL A 25 9.96 -3.05 -13.84
CA VAL A 25 9.54 -1.81 -14.50
C VAL A 25 8.01 -1.71 -14.53
N VAL A 26 7.33 -2.82 -14.83
CA VAL A 26 5.85 -2.90 -14.78
C VAL A 26 5.37 -2.60 -13.36
N THR A 27 5.94 -3.27 -12.36
CA THR A 27 5.54 -3.14 -10.96
C THR A 27 5.77 -1.72 -10.45
N ALA A 28 6.90 -1.10 -10.81
CA ALA A 28 7.20 0.28 -10.46
C ALA A 28 6.17 1.28 -11.04
N LYS A 29 5.77 1.10 -12.32
CA LYS A 29 4.76 1.94 -12.97
C LYS A 29 3.37 1.77 -12.33
N ILE A 30 2.94 0.54 -12.06
CA ILE A 30 1.67 0.26 -11.34
C ILE A 30 1.66 0.96 -9.98
N ASN A 31 2.73 0.79 -9.18
CA ASN A 31 2.83 1.41 -7.86
C ASN A 31 2.83 2.95 -7.94
N ALA A 32 3.44 3.53 -8.98
CA ALA A 32 3.41 4.97 -9.19
C ALA A 32 1.99 5.48 -9.48
N HIS A 33 1.21 4.77 -10.32
CA HIS A 33 -0.19 5.13 -10.57
C HIS A 33 -1.06 4.96 -9.32
N LEU A 34 -0.89 3.87 -8.57
CA LEU A 34 -1.61 3.68 -7.31
C LEU A 34 -1.31 4.78 -6.30
N ARG A 35 -0.05 5.23 -6.17
CA ARG A 35 0.28 6.38 -5.31
C ARG A 35 -0.31 7.70 -5.82
N ARG A 36 -0.46 7.88 -7.13
CA ARG A 36 -1.06 9.10 -7.69
C ARG A 36 -2.57 9.16 -7.40
N ILE A 37 -3.26 8.03 -7.55
CA ILE A 37 -4.73 7.96 -7.39
C ILE A 37 -5.11 7.81 -5.91
N TYR A 38 -4.37 6.98 -5.19
CA TYR A 38 -4.67 6.57 -3.83
C TYR A 38 -3.62 7.04 -2.81
N GLY A 39 -2.73 7.98 -3.15
CA GLY A 39 -1.62 8.39 -2.27
C GLY A 39 -2.06 8.83 -0.89
N GLU A 40 -3.16 9.57 -0.79
CA GLU A 40 -3.75 9.99 0.49
C GLU A 40 -4.36 8.81 1.26
N TYR A 41 -4.90 7.81 0.56
CA TYR A 41 -5.42 6.57 1.17
C TYR A 41 -4.31 5.60 1.59
N ALA A 42 -3.19 5.56 0.86
CA ALA A 42 -2.02 4.77 1.22
C ALA A 42 -1.33 5.32 2.48
N LEU A 43 -1.41 6.63 2.72
CA LEU A 43 -1.00 7.26 3.98
C LEU A 43 -1.94 6.93 5.15
N GLN A 44 -3.15 6.43 4.86
CA GLN A 44 -4.16 6.02 5.84
C GLN A 44 -4.19 4.50 6.05
N GLU A 45 -3.10 3.77 5.83
CA GLU A 45 -2.92 2.53 6.60
C GLU A 45 -2.81 2.92 8.07
N ARG A 46 -3.96 2.99 8.74
CA ARG A 46 -4.04 3.26 10.17
C ARG A 46 -3.51 2.02 10.87
N LYS A 47 -2.19 2.01 11.06
CA LYS A 47 -1.49 0.98 11.82
C LYS A 47 -1.85 1.00 13.30
N THR A 48 -2.60 2.02 13.72
CA THR A 48 -3.14 2.16 15.07
C THR A 48 -4.67 2.10 15.04
N VAL A 49 -5.23 1.29 15.93
CA VAL A 49 -6.66 1.28 16.26
C VAL A 49 -6.81 1.92 17.63
N GLU A 50 -7.62 2.96 17.72
CA GLU A 50 -7.82 3.74 18.95
C GLU A 50 -9.26 3.57 19.44
N LEU A 51 -9.42 3.23 20.72
CA LEU A 51 -10.71 3.16 21.40
C LEU A 51 -10.55 3.67 22.83
N ASP A 52 -11.12 4.85 23.10
CA ASP A 52 -11.02 5.51 24.41
C ASP A 52 -9.54 5.68 24.84
N HIS A 53 -9.14 5.11 25.99
CA HIS A 53 -7.75 5.14 26.47
C HIS A 53 -6.88 4.01 25.93
N VAL A 54 -7.37 3.22 24.96
CA VAL A 54 -6.67 2.07 24.38
C VAL A 54 -6.15 2.41 22.99
N VAL A 55 -4.85 2.22 22.78
CA VAL A 55 -4.21 2.32 21.46
C VAL A 55 -3.58 0.97 21.10
N LEU A 56 -4.02 0.36 20.02
CA LEU A 56 -3.48 -0.89 19.48
C LEU A 56 -2.68 -0.60 18.21
N ASN A 57 -1.37 -0.78 18.24
CA ASN A 57 -0.54 -0.82 17.04
C ASN A 57 -0.58 -2.23 16.42
N THR A 58 -1.22 -2.38 15.27
CA THR A 58 -1.42 -3.64 14.56
C THR A 58 -0.17 -4.15 13.84
N GLU A 59 0.82 -3.28 13.60
CA GLU A 59 2.12 -3.64 13.01
C GLU A 59 3.08 -4.19 14.06
N THR A 60 3.23 -3.48 15.19
CA THR A 60 4.12 -3.91 16.29
C THR A 60 3.45 -4.88 17.26
N LEU A 61 2.13 -5.08 17.12
CA LEU A 61 1.29 -5.82 18.08
C LEU A 61 1.47 -5.29 19.51
N LYS A 62 1.48 -3.97 19.69
CA LYS A 62 1.59 -3.34 21.01
C LYS A 62 0.25 -2.73 21.39
N LEU A 63 -0.18 -2.98 22.62
CA LEU A 63 -1.36 -2.37 23.23
C LEU A 63 -0.89 -1.37 24.29
N GLU A 64 -1.35 -0.15 24.19
CA GLU A 64 -1.13 0.91 25.16
C GLU A 64 -2.46 1.25 25.83
N TYR A 65 -2.46 1.28 27.16
CA TYR A 65 -3.59 1.69 27.98
C TYR A 65 -3.08 2.60 29.10
N LEU A 66 -3.41 3.90 29.02
CA LEU A 66 -2.87 4.93 29.91
C LEU A 66 -1.32 4.90 29.93
N GLU A 67 -0.71 4.67 31.10
CA GLU A 67 0.75 4.60 31.27
C GLU A 67 1.30 3.16 31.13
N HIS A 68 0.46 2.20 30.75
CA HIS A 68 0.85 0.80 30.61
C HIS A 68 0.95 0.38 29.15
N THR A 69 2.07 -0.25 28.80
CA THR A 69 2.29 -0.86 27.48
C THR A 69 2.45 -2.35 27.62
N ILE A 70 1.71 -3.11 26.82
CA ILE A 70 1.76 -4.58 26.77
C ILE A 70 2.05 -5.00 25.33
N ALA A 71 3.11 -5.79 25.13
CA ALA A 71 3.34 -6.47 23.86
C ALA A 71 2.40 -7.66 23.73
N LEU A 72 1.64 -7.73 22.65
CA LEU A 72 0.75 -8.83 22.33
C LEU A 72 1.52 -9.92 21.58
N THR A 73 1.25 -11.17 21.94
CA THR A 73 1.68 -12.32 21.15
C THR A 73 0.73 -12.52 19.98
N LYS A 74 1.29 -12.72 18.78
CA LYS A 74 0.49 -13.09 17.61
C LYS A 74 -0.07 -14.49 17.83
N LYS A 75 -1.34 -14.59 18.23
CA LYS A 75 -2.05 -15.88 18.20
C LYS A 75 -2.29 -16.23 16.73
N THR A 76 -1.43 -17.06 16.16
CA THR A 76 -1.70 -17.70 14.89
C THR A 76 -2.85 -18.68 15.09
N PHE A 77 -4.00 -18.38 14.50
CA PHE A 77 -5.06 -19.38 14.38
C PHE A 77 -4.55 -20.48 13.44
N TRP A 78 -4.01 -21.55 14.02
CA TRP A 78 -3.86 -22.84 13.35
C TRP A 78 -5.01 -23.75 13.81
N ASN A 79 -5.81 -24.16 12.82
CA ASN A 79 -6.75 -25.27 12.75
C ASN A 79 -8.02 -25.25 13.62
N ALA A 80 -9.16 -25.26 12.94
CA ALA A 80 -9.89 -26.50 12.70
C ALA A 80 -10.30 -26.57 11.21
#